data_AF-A0A6I3BMH9-F1
#
_entry.id   AF-A0A6I3BMH9-F1
#
_cell.length_a   1.000
_cell.length_b   1.000
_cell.length_c   1.000
_cell.angle_alpha   90.00
_cell.angle_beta   90.00
_cell.angle_gamma   90.00
#
_symmetry.space_group_name_H-M   'P 1'
#
loop_
_entity.id
_entity.type
_entity.pdbx_description
1 polymer ?
#
loop_
_entity_poly.entity_id
_entity_poly.type
_entity_poly.pdbx_seq_one_letter_code
_entity_poly.pdbx_strand_id
1 'polypeptide(L)'
;LEHGIDPTPLRKKIADITDLIAKEVDDTAELTGDQKRSVITSGLSRSDTSSLPRQELIALIQSLTDQMRAAAAELAFEVAARLRDEIRELKKELRGMEEAGN
;
A
#
# COMPACT_ATOMS: atom_id res chain seq x y z
N LEU A 1 -32.03 -41.39 -12.92
CA LEU A 1 -32.60 -40.07 -12.64
C LEU A 1 -32.14 -39.70 -11.23
N GLU A 2 -30.86 -39.40 -11.12
CA GLU A 2 -30.35 -38.03 -11.32
C GLU A 2 -30.58 -37.27 -10.02
N HIS A 3 -29.51 -37.12 -9.27
CA HIS A 3 -29.50 -36.30 -8.08
C HIS A 3 -29.98 -34.90 -8.49
N GLY A 4 -31.11 -34.45 -7.94
CA GLY A 4 -31.75 -33.15 -8.20
C GLY A 4 -30.96 -31.97 -7.63
N ILE A 5 -29.63 -32.02 -7.77
CA ILE A 5 -28.72 -30.92 -7.50
C ILE A 5 -28.68 -30.10 -8.78
N ASP A 6 -29.35 -28.96 -8.76
CA ASP A 6 -29.27 -27.96 -9.80
C ASP A 6 -27.89 -27.30 -9.71
N PRO A 7 -26.97 -27.55 -10.68
CA PRO A 7 -25.61 -27.02 -10.60
C PRO A 7 -25.66 -25.50 -10.78
N THR A 8 -25.74 -24.78 -9.67
CA THR A 8 -25.67 -23.32 -9.68
C THR A 8 -24.21 -22.91 -9.88
N PRO A 9 -23.89 -22.03 -10.84
CA PRO A 9 -22.52 -21.59 -11.05
C PRO A 9 -21.96 -20.91 -9.79
N LEU A 10 -20.89 -21.47 -9.23
CA LEU A 10 -20.13 -20.88 -8.13
C LEU A 10 -19.54 -19.54 -8.57
N ARG A 11 -20.18 -18.42 -8.17
CA ARG A 11 -19.61 -17.08 -8.37
C ARG A 11 -18.52 -16.85 -7.32
N LYS A 12 -17.27 -17.20 -7.62
CA LYS A 12 -16.13 -16.74 -6.81
C LYS A 12 -16.11 -15.21 -6.85
N LYS A 13 -16.26 -14.57 -5.69
CA LYS A 13 -16.13 -13.12 -5.57
C LYS A 13 -14.69 -12.75 -5.95
N ILE A 14 -14.52 -12.10 -7.10
CA ILE A 14 -13.28 -11.43 -7.49
C ILE A 14 -13.06 -10.16 -6.60
N ALA A 15 -14.04 -9.82 -5.75
CA ALA A 15 -14.02 -8.63 -4.87
C ALA A 15 -12.85 -8.58 -3.88
N ASP A 16 -12.27 -9.72 -3.47
CA ASP A 16 -11.25 -9.74 -2.40
C ASP A 16 -10.00 -8.94 -2.78
N ILE A 17 -9.49 -9.10 -4.01
CA ILE A 17 -8.22 -8.46 -4.38
C ILE A 17 -8.35 -6.96 -4.63
N THR A 18 -9.47 -6.51 -5.22
CA THR A 18 -9.72 -5.09 -5.47
C THR A 18 -9.92 -4.32 -4.17
N ASP A 19 -10.61 -4.93 -3.20
CA ASP A 19 -10.84 -4.34 -1.89
C ASP A 19 -9.52 -4.22 -1.11
N LEU A 20 -8.65 -5.23 -1.20
CA LEU A 20 -7.31 -5.20 -0.61
C LEU A 20 -6.41 -4.14 -1.25
N ILE A 21 -6.50 -3.92 -2.56
CA ILE A 21 -5.75 -2.87 -3.26
C ILE A 21 -6.23 -1.49 -2.83
N ALA A 22 -7.55 -1.28 -2.73
CA ALA A 22 -8.14 -0.02 -2.27
C ALA A 22 -7.69 0.32 -0.84
N LYS A 23 -7.71 -0.67 0.06
CA LYS A 23 -7.19 -0.49 1.42
C LYS A 23 -5.71 -0.11 1.44
N GLU A 24 -4.88 -0.80 0.67
CA GLU A 24 -3.44 -0.52 0.65
C GLU A 24 -3.12 0.90 0.15
N VAL A 25 -3.90 1.34 -0.83
CA VAL A 25 -3.91 2.71 -1.35
C VAL A 25 -4.21 3.75 -0.27
N ASP A 26 -5.24 3.51 0.53
CA ASP A 26 -5.68 4.42 1.58
C ASP A 26 -4.62 4.46 2.69
N ASP A 27 -4.12 3.30 3.10
CA ASP A 27 -3.05 3.21 4.10
C ASP A 27 -1.79 3.98 3.63
N THR A 28 -1.39 3.91 2.35
CA THR A 28 -0.26 4.69 1.82
C THR A 28 -0.55 6.19 1.86
N ALA A 29 -1.79 6.61 1.55
CA ALA A 29 -2.19 8.00 1.59
C ALA A 29 -2.16 8.56 3.03
N GLU A 30 -2.56 7.77 4.03
CA GLU A 30 -2.46 8.16 5.45
C GLU A 30 -1.00 8.36 5.88
N LEU A 31 -0.11 7.41 5.55
CA LEU A 31 1.31 7.50 5.91
C LEU A 31 2.02 8.70 5.28
N THR A 32 1.67 9.04 4.03
CA THR A 32 2.24 10.20 3.34
C THR A 32 1.58 11.51 3.74
N GLY A 33 0.31 11.49 4.15
CA GLY A 33 -0.41 12.63 4.70
C GLY A 33 0.17 13.12 6.03
N ASP A 34 0.70 12.22 6.87
CA ASP A 34 1.33 12.58 8.13
C ASP A 34 2.62 13.41 7.97
N GLN A 35 3.35 13.23 6.86
CA GLN A 35 4.50 14.10 6.53
C GLN A 35 4.07 15.56 6.35
N LYS A 36 2.97 15.81 5.64
CA LYS A 36 2.49 17.18 5.41
C LYS A 36 2.05 17.85 6.71
N ARG A 37 1.49 17.10 7.67
CA ARG A 37 1.12 17.62 9.00
C ARG A 37 2.32 17.86 9.92
N SER A 38 3.34 17.01 9.85
CA SER A 38 4.58 17.18 10.63
C SER A 38 5.35 18.45 10.21
N VAL A 39 5.39 18.76 8.91
CA VAL A 39 6.08 19.94 8.36
C VAL A 39 5.41 21.27 8.79
N ILE A 40 4.09 21.29 8.99
CA ILE A 40 3.37 22.52 9.39
C ILE A 40 3.40 22.78 10.91
N THR A 41 3.61 21.76 11.75
CA THR A 41 3.62 21.91 13.22
C THR A 41 5.03 22.00 13.79
N SER A 42 6.03 21.50 13.09
CA SER A 42 7.42 21.47 13.55
C SER A 42 8.24 22.58 12.90
N GLY A 43 8.13 23.78 13.46
CA GLY A 43 9.10 24.84 13.18
C GLY A 43 10.47 24.42 13.71
N LEU A 44 11.36 24.01 12.80
CA LEU A 44 12.79 23.77 13.02
C LEU A 44 13.11 22.63 14.03
N SER A 45 13.20 21.37 13.55
CA SER A 45 13.86 20.29 14.30
C SER A 45 14.94 19.60 13.48
N ARG A 46 16.05 19.30 14.16
CA ARG A 46 17.43 19.08 13.67
C ARG A 46 17.69 17.70 13.03
N SER A 47 16.80 17.19 12.17
CA SER A 47 16.89 15.82 11.64
C SER A 47 16.94 15.73 10.10
N ASP A 48 17.50 16.73 9.42
CA ASP A 48 17.48 16.75 7.94
C ASP A 48 18.19 15.54 7.31
N THR A 49 19.25 14.99 7.92
CA THR A 49 20.02 13.88 7.34
C THR A 49 19.43 12.49 7.59
N SER A 50 18.79 12.24 8.73
CA SER A 50 18.04 10.98 8.97
C SER A 50 16.69 10.96 8.25
N SER A 51 16.20 12.13 7.84
CA SER A 51 14.96 12.25 7.07
C SER A 51 15.12 11.94 5.57
N LEU A 52 16.32 12.05 5.00
CA LEU A 52 16.57 11.79 3.57
C LEU A 52 16.28 10.34 3.17
N PRO A 53 16.88 9.31 3.83
CA PRO A 53 16.56 7.92 3.54
C PRO A 53 15.08 7.59 3.76
N ARG A 54 14.47 8.20 4.78
CA ARG A 54 13.03 8.06 5.06
C ARG A 54 12.18 8.65 3.94
N GLN A 55 12.51 9.86 3.46
CA GLN A 55 11.79 10.52 2.38
C GLN A 55 11.90 9.75 1.07
N GLU A 56 13.09 9.20 0.76
CA GLU A 56 13.30 8.34 -0.40
C GLU A 56 12.46 7.06 -0.34
N LEU A 57 12.40 6.41 0.83
CA LEU A 57 11.57 5.22 1.05
C LEU A 57 10.08 5.53 0.88
N ILE A 58 9.63 6.67 1.40
CA ILE A 58 8.24 7.15 1.22
C ILE A 58 7.93 7.40 -0.26
N ALA A 59 8.83 8.07 -0.99
CA ALA A 59 8.67 8.33 -2.42
C ALA A 59 8.63 7.03 -3.24
N LEU A 60 9.44 6.04 -2.87
CA LEU A 60 9.42 4.71 -3.48
C LEU A 60 8.07 4.01 -3.25
N ILE A 61 7.57 4.02 -2.01
CA ILE A 61 6.26 3.45 -1.66
C ILE A 61 5.14 4.10 -2.49
N GLN A 62 5.17 5.43 -2.69
CA GLN A 62 4.21 6.12 -3.54
C GLN A 62 4.28 5.66 -4.99
N SER A 63 5.49 5.61 -5.57
CA SER A 63 5.71 5.16 -6.94
C SER A 63 5.21 3.72 -7.17
N LEU A 64 5.50 2.81 -6.25
CA LEU A 64 5.02 1.42 -6.34
C LEU A 64 3.51 1.32 -6.15
N THR A 65 2.93 2.16 -5.30
CA THR A 65 1.47 2.23 -5.12
C THR A 65 0.78 2.67 -6.41
N ASP A 66 1.35 3.64 -7.13
CA ASP A 66 0.81 4.09 -8.42
C ASP A 66 0.95 3.00 -9.50
N GLN A 67 2.08 2.29 -9.54
CA GLN A 67 2.26 1.12 -10.41
C GLN A 67 1.25 0.00 -10.10
N MET A 68 0.97 -0.25 -8.82
CA MET A 68 -0.03 -1.23 -8.39
C MET A 68 -1.44 -0.84 -8.86
N ARG A 69 -1.81 0.45 -8.74
CA ARG A 69 -3.09 0.96 -9.26
C ARG A 69 -3.19 0.80 -10.78
N ALA A 70 -2.12 1.11 -11.50
CA ALA A 70 -2.08 0.97 -12.96
C ALA A 70 -2.27 -0.50 -13.37
N ALA A 71 -1.54 -1.43 -12.73
CA ALA A 71 -1.71 -2.86 -12.96
C ALA A 71 -3.14 -3.35 -12.62
N ALA A 72 -3.74 -2.83 -11.55
CA ALA A 72 -5.12 -3.16 -11.18
C ALA A 72 -6.14 -2.62 -12.21
N ALA A 73 -5.92 -1.43 -12.75
CA ALA A 73 -6.74 -0.84 -13.80
C ALA A 73 -6.66 -1.65 -15.12
N GLU A 74 -5.52 -2.27 -15.38
CA GLU A 74 -5.30 -3.19 -16.51
C GLU A 74 -5.75 -4.64 -16.23
N LEU A 75 -6.41 -4.90 -15.10
CA LEU A 75 -6.84 -6.24 -14.65
C LEU A 75 -5.68 -7.24 -14.44
N ALA A 76 -4.45 -6.75 -14.31
CA ALA A 76 -3.24 -7.54 -14.05
C ALA A 76 -3.07 -7.82 -12.54
N PHE A 77 -4.00 -8.59 -11.97
CA PHE A 77 -4.09 -8.82 -10.52
C PHE A 77 -2.90 -9.56 -9.90
N GLU A 78 -2.21 -10.41 -10.66
CA GLU A 78 -1.00 -11.08 -10.18
C GLU A 78 0.14 -10.09 -9.93
N VAL A 79 0.33 -9.16 -10.87
CA VAL A 79 1.33 -8.09 -10.75
C VAL A 79 0.94 -7.15 -9.61
N ALA A 80 -0.33 -6.75 -9.53
CA ALA A 80 -0.83 -5.91 -8.45
C ALA A 80 -0.65 -6.58 -7.07
N ALA A 81 -0.88 -7.90 -6.96
CA ALA A 81 -0.67 -8.64 -5.72
C ALA A 81 0.80 -8.64 -5.28
N ARG A 82 1.73 -8.87 -6.21
CA ARG A 82 3.17 -8.81 -5.94
C ARG A 82 3.58 -7.42 -5.44
N LEU A 83 3.15 -6.37 -6.15
CA LEU A 83 3.43 -4.99 -5.77
C LEU A 83 2.85 -4.64 -4.40
N ARG A 84 1.64 -5.11 -4.06
CA ARG A 84 1.04 -4.93 -2.73
C ARG A 84 1.94 -5.53 -1.63
N ASP A 85 2.45 -6.74 -1.85
CA ASP A 85 3.26 -7.42 -0.85
C ASP A 85 4.62 -6.73 -0.68
N GLU A 86 5.23 -6.24 -1.76
CA GLU A 86 6.44 -5.39 -1.70
C GLU A 86 6.20 -4.08 -0.95
N ILE A 87 5.10 -3.38 -1.23
CA ILE A 87 4.70 -2.15 -0.53
C ILE A 87 4.55 -2.40 0.98
N ARG A 88 3.96 -3.54 1.37
CA ARG A 88 3.78 -3.90 2.79
C ARG A 88 5.10 -4.11 3.51
N GLU A 89 6.08 -4.75 2.87
CA GLU A 89 7.40 -4.92 3.47
C GLU A 89 8.12 -3.57 3.63
N LEU A 90 8.08 -2.70 2.60
CA LEU A 90 8.66 -1.35 2.70
C LEU A 90 8.00 -0.50 3.79
N LYS A 91 6.67 -0.63 3.99
CA LYS A 91 5.96 0.06 5.08
C LYS A 91 6.37 -0.45 6.47
N LYS A 92 6.69 -1.74 6.63
CA LYS A 92 7.25 -2.26 7.88
C LYS A 92 8.64 -1.71 8.15
N GLU A 93 9.48 -1.65 7.12
CA GLU A 93 10.81 -1.05 7.21
C GLU A 93 10.74 0.43 7.61
N LEU A 94 9.85 1.20 6.99
CA LEU A 94 9.60 2.60 7.32
C LEU A 94 9.22 2.78 8.80
N ARG A 95 8.33 1.93 9.33
CA ARG A 95 7.96 1.94 10.76
C ARG A 95 9.13 1.60 11.66
N GLY A 96 9.95 0.62 11.27
CA GLY A 96 11.17 0.28 12.02
C GLY A 96 12.16 1.45 12.07
N MET A 97 12.30 2.22 10.98
CA MET A 97 13.11 3.45 10.96
C MET A 97 12.52 4.54 11.87
N GLU A 98 11.20 4.69 11.91
CA GLU A 98 10.53 5.63 12.82
C GLU A 98 10.73 5.25 14.28
N GLU A 99 10.60 3.97 14.63
CA GLU A 99 10.83 3.46 16.00
C GLU A 99 12.29 3.61 16.43
N ALA A 100 13.25 3.40 15.53
CA ALA A 100 14.68 3.54 15.83
C ALA A 100 15.14 5.02 15.92
N GLY A 101 14.39 5.94 15.32
CA GLY A 101 14.68 7.37 15.31
C GLY A 101 14.04 8.18 16.45
N ASN A 102 13.22 7.54 17.29
CA ASN A 102 12.59 8.14 18.48
C ASN A 102 13.33 7.79 19.77
#